data_AF-A0A7K4HIA9-F1
#
_entry.id   AF-A0A7K4HIA9-F1
#
_cell.length_a   1.000
_cell.length_b   1.000
_cell.length_c   1.000
_cell.angle_alpha   90.00
_cell.angle_beta   90.00
_cell.angle_gamma   90.00
#
_symmetry.space_group_name_H-M   'P 1'
#
loop_
_entity.id
_entity.type
_entity.pdbx_description
1 polymer ?
#
loop_
_entity_poly.entity_id
_entity_poly.type
_entity_poly.pdbx_seq_one_letter_code
_entity_poly.pdbx_strand_id
1 'polypeptide(L)'
;MVRELTVNRWNWSQKDNKWVYIESKDNGKLVYHYQINPPKQFTESISKIKILNDKLVACKDQEENSKIFREMMKISKRMQFMSKTC
;
A
#
# COMPACT_ATOMS: atom_id res chain seq x y z
N MET A 1 17.58 10.72 5.48
CA MET A 1 17.98 9.35 5.06
C MET A 1 17.11 8.95 3.88
N VAL A 2 17.71 8.63 2.73
CA VAL A 2 16.98 8.14 1.56
C VAL A 2 16.50 6.72 1.89
N ARG A 3 15.21 6.44 1.72
CA ARG A 3 14.62 5.14 2.02
C ARG A 3 15.15 4.13 0.99
N GLU A 4 15.82 3.08 1.44
CA GLU A 4 16.32 2.04 0.55
C GLU A 4 15.15 1.30 -0.13
N LEU A 5 15.27 1.06 -1.44
CA LEU A 5 14.29 0.30 -2.19
C LEU A 5 14.42 -1.17 -1.82
N THR A 6 13.31 -1.83 -1.50
CA THR A 6 13.33 -3.25 -1.10
C THR A 6 12.83 -4.13 -2.23
N VAL A 7 13.39 -5.35 -2.30
CA VAL A 7 13.02 -6.38 -3.26
C VAL A 7 11.62 -6.94 -3.00
N ASN A 8 11.03 -7.51 -4.04
CA ASN A 8 9.72 -8.18 -4.09
C ASN A 8 8.55 -7.31 -3.60
N ARG A 9 8.64 -5.98 -3.81
CA ARG A 9 7.56 -5.03 -3.52
C ARG A 9 7.62 -3.76 -4.36
N TRP A 10 6.50 -3.04 -4.38
CA TRP A 10 6.43 -1.70 -4.98
C TRP A 10 7.02 -0.65 -4.06
N ASN A 11 7.96 0.13 -4.57
CA ASN A 11 8.58 1.25 -3.89
C ASN A 11 8.25 2.54 -4.64
N TRP A 12 8.05 3.64 -3.93
CA TRP A 12 7.96 4.96 -4.56
C TRP A 12 9.36 5.58 -4.61
N SER A 13 9.92 5.74 -5.82
CA SER A 13 11.18 6.46 -6.01
C SER A 13 10.90 7.96 -6.09
N GLN A 14 11.28 8.70 -5.04
CA GLN A 14 11.20 10.16 -5.04
C GLN A 14 12.12 10.79 -6.09
N LYS A 15 13.27 10.16 -6.38
CA LYS A 15 14.24 10.62 -7.36
C LYS A 15 13.69 10.55 -8.78
N ASP A 16 13.04 9.43 -9.11
CA ASP A 16 12.55 9.16 -10.46
C ASP A 16 11.08 9.56 -10.65
N ASN A 17 10.43 9.99 -9.56
CA ASN A 17 9.00 10.30 -9.48
C ASN A 17 8.10 9.17 -10.05
N LYS A 18 8.48 7.92 -9.77
CA LYS A 18 7.89 6.70 -10.33
C LYS A 18 7.83 5.58 -9.29
N TRP A 19 6.90 4.66 -9.48
CA TRP A 19 6.86 3.40 -8.77
C TRP A 19 7.86 2.41 -9.38
N VAL A 20 8.61 1.73 -8.51
CA VAL A 20 9.63 0.75 -8.87
C VAL A 20 9.35 -0.57 -8.14
N TYR A 21 9.14 -1.64 -8.90
CA TYR A 21 9.11 -3.00 -8.36
C TYR A 21 10.43 -3.69 -8.68
N ILE A 22 11.10 -4.21 -7.66
CA ILE A 22 12.37 -4.92 -7.82
C ILE A 22 12.07 -6.40 -7.62
N GLU A 23 12.12 -7.17 -8.69
CA GLU A 23 11.92 -8.62 -8.65
C GLU A 23 13.28 -9.32 -8.50
N SER A 24 13.44 -10.14 -7.47
CA SER A 24 14.63 -11.00 -7.32
C SER A 24 14.36 -12.35 -7.95
N LYS A 25 15.06 -12.67 -9.04
CA LYS A 25 14.98 -13.99 -9.69
C LYS A 25 15.85 -15.02 -8.97
N ASP A 26 15.53 -16.30 -9.12
CA ASP A 26 16.26 -17.42 -8.49
C ASP A 26 17.74 -17.49 -8.85
N ASN A 27 18.14 -16.87 -9.97
CA ASN A 27 19.53 -16.76 -10.41
C ASN A 27 20.27 -15.53 -9.84
N GLY A 28 19.70 -14.84 -8.84
CA GLY A 28 20.27 -13.65 -8.22
C GLY A 28 20.17 -12.38 -9.06
N LYS A 29 19.53 -12.42 -10.25
CA LYS A 29 19.31 -11.21 -11.05
C LYS A 29 18.15 -10.40 -10.49
N LEU A 30 18.37 -9.08 -10.37
CA LEU A 30 17.33 -8.12 -10.04
C LEU A 30 16.73 -7.54 -11.33
N VAL A 31 15.40 -7.62 -11.46
CA VAL A 31 14.65 -6.99 -12.55
C VAL A 31 13.84 -5.82 -12.00
N TYR A 32 13.98 -4.66 -12.64
CA TYR A 32 13.33 -3.43 -12.21
C TYR A 32 12.16 -3.11 -13.14
N HIS A 33 10.96 -3.00 -12.57
CA HIS A 33 9.75 -2.62 -13.29
C HIS A 33 9.34 -1.21 -12.86
N TYR A 34 9.18 -0.31 -13.83
CA TYR A 34 8.86 1.10 -13.58
C TYR A 34 7.44 1.41 -14.06
N GLN A 35 6.70 2.20 -13.29
CA GLN A 35 5.43 2.76 -13.73
C GLN A 35 5.18 4.13 -13.10
N ILE A 36 4.48 4.98 -13.83
CA ILE A 36 4.07 6.31 -13.34
C ILE A 36 2.84 6.15 -12.46
N ASN A 37 1.87 5.38 -12.93
CA ASN A 37 0.61 5.17 -12.23
C ASN A 37 0.80 4.30 -10.98
N PRO A 38 0.04 4.54 -9.90
CA PRO A 38 0.09 3.68 -8.73
C PRO A 38 -0.28 2.23 -9.07
N PRO A 39 0.33 1.24 -8.38
CA PRO A 39 -0.02 -0.17 -8.57
C PRO A 39 -1.51 -0.40 -8.32
N LYS A 40 -2.13 -1.30 -9.09
CA LYS A 40 -3.56 -1.62 -8.96
C LYS A 40 -3.98 -1.95 -7.53
N GLN A 41 -3.15 -2.74 -6.82
CA GLN A 41 -3.38 -3.10 -5.41
C GLN A 41 -3.40 -1.88 -4.47
N PHE A 42 -2.58 -0.87 -4.77
CA PHE A 42 -2.57 0.39 -4.03
C PHE A 42 -3.85 1.17 -4.30
N THR A 43 -4.26 1.32 -5.57
CA THR A 43 -5.51 2.01 -5.93
C THR A 43 -6.74 1.33 -5.33
N GLU A 44 -6.79 0.00 -5.32
CA GLU A 44 -7.89 -0.76 -4.71
C GLU A 44 -7.96 -0.56 -3.20
N SER A 45 -6.79 -0.49 -2.53
CA SER A 45 -6.72 -0.25 -1.09
C SER A 45 -7.22 1.15 -0.73
N ILE A 46 -6.83 2.17 -1.50
CA ILE A 46 -7.31 3.55 -1.34
C ILE A 46 -8.83 3.63 -1.52
N SER A 47 -9.37 3.00 -2.56
CA SER A 47 -10.82 2.98 -2.80
C SER A 47 -11.58 2.34 -1.63
N LYS A 48 -11.06 1.24 -1.07
CA LYS A 48 -11.68 0.59 0.10
C LYS A 48 -11.62 1.48 1.35
N ILE A 49 -10.49 2.15 1.60
CA ILE A 49 -10.37 3.11 2.71
C ILE A 49 -11.39 4.24 2.56
N LYS A 50 -11.58 4.78 1.36
CA LYS A 50 -12.57 5.83 1.10
C LYS A 50 -13.98 5.37 1.45
N ILE A 51 -14.39 4.19 0.96
CA ILE A 51 -15.70 3.61 1.25
C ILE A 51 -15.90 3.40 2.76
N LEU A 52 -14.88 2.89 3.46
CA LEU A 52 -14.96 2.67 4.90
C LEU A 52 -15.02 4.00 5.66
N ASN A 53 -14.28 5.02 5.23
CA ASN A 53 -14.32 6.35 5.83
C ASN A 53 -15.71 6.98 5.69
N ASP A 54 -16.33 6.88 4.51
CA ASP A 54 -17.68 7.40 4.28
C ASP A 54 -18.70 6.71 5.19
N LYS A 55 -18.56 5.39 5.40
CA LYS A 55 -19.36 4.65 6.38
C LYS A 55 -19.09 5.08 7.82
N LEU A 56 -17.82 5.30 8.17
CA LEU A 56 -17.40 5.69 9.52
C LEU A 56 -17.99 7.05 9.91
N VAL A 57 -18.01 8.01 9.00
CA VAL A 57 -18.59 9.36 9.22
C VAL A 57 -20.11 9.29 9.40
N ALA A 58 -20.79 8.39 8.69
CA ALA A 58 -22.25 8.25 8.78
C ALA A 58 -22.74 7.37 9.95
N CYS A 59 -21.87 6.53 10.52
CA CYS A 59 -22.24 5.54 11.52
C CYS A 59 -22.40 6.18 12.92
N LYS A 60 -23.62 6.07 13.48
CA LYS A 60 -23.95 6.57 14.83
C LYS A 60 -23.78 5.51 15.92
N ASP A 61 -23.76 4.22 15.54
CA ASP A 61 -23.57 3.12 16.47
C ASP A 61 -22.08 2.92 16.80
N GLN A 62 -21.75 2.92 18.08
CA GLN A 62 -20.36 2.86 18.53
C GLN A 62 -19.68 1.51 18.23
N GLU A 63 -20.44 0.40 18.30
CA GLU A 63 -19.89 -0.93 18.06
C GLU A 63 -19.60 -1.15 16.57
N GLU A 64 -20.52 -0.75 15.70
CA GLU A 64 -20.36 -0.78 14.25
C GLU A 64 -19.25 0.18 13.80
N ASN A 65 -19.18 1.38 14.36
CA ASN A 65 -18.08 2.33 14.10
C ASN A 65 -16.71 1.71 14.42
N SER A 66 -16.61 1.05 15.57
CA SER A 66 -15.38 0.34 15.99
C SER A 66 -14.99 -0.78 15.02
N LYS A 67 -15.96 -1.51 14.46
CA LYS A 67 -15.72 -2.55 13.44
C LYS A 67 -15.20 -1.94 12.14
N ILE A 68 -15.81 -0.85 11.67
CA ILE A 68 -15.39 -0.13 10.46
C ILE A 68 -13.95 0.38 10.61
N PHE A 69 -13.61 0.99 11.75
CA PHE A 69 -12.27 1.47 12.03
C PHE A 69 -11.23 0.34 12.04
N ARG A 70 -11.55 -0.81 12.63
CA ARG A 70 -10.67 -1.99 12.63
C ARG A 70 -10.38 -2.49 11.22
N GLU A 71 -11.39 -2.51 10.34
CA GLU A 71 -11.20 -2.87 8.94
C GLU A 71 -10.32 -1.86 8.19
N MET A 72 -10.51 -0.56 8.41
CA MET A 72 -9.62 0.48 7.87
C MET A 72 -8.17 0.25 8.31
N MET A 73 -7.95 -0.05 9.59
CA MET A 73 -6.61 -0.32 10.13
C MET A 73 -5.96 -1.56 9.52
N LYS A 74 -6.73 -2.62 9.22
CA LYS A 74 -6.19 -3.81 8.52
C LYS A 74 -5.71 -3.45 7.12
N ILE A 75 -6.46 -2.64 6.37
CA ILE A 75 -6.07 -2.19 5.03
C ILE A 75 -4.84 -1.28 5.11
N SER A 76 -4.83 -0.31 6.02
CA SER A 76 -3.70 0.58 6.24
C SER A 76 -2.43 -0.19 6.61
N LYS A 77 -2.51 -1.20 7.48
CA LYS A 77 -1.38 -2.08 7.80
C LYS A 77 -0.89 -2.81 6.56
N ARG A 78 -1.77 -3.41 5.75
CA ARG A 78 -1.38 -4.06 4.49
C ARG A 78 -0.65 -3.07 3.56
N MET A 79 -1.12 -1.84 3.45
CA MET A 79 -0.45 -0.79 2.69
C MET A 79 0.92 -0.40 3.26
N GLN A 80 1.06 -0.37 4.58
CA GLN A 80 2.36 -0.14 5.22
C GLN A 80 3.33 -1.30 4.99
N PHE A 81 2.86 -2.55 5.04
CA PHE A 81 3.67 -3.74 4.74
C PHE A 81 4.05 -3.82 3.26
N MET A 82 3.23 -3.29 2.34
CA MET A 82 3.68 -3.05 0.96
C MET A 82 4.89 -2.09 0.88
N SER A 83 5.17 -1.31 1.95
CA SER A 83 6.34 -0.44 2.09
C SER A 83 7.38 -0.90 3.13
N LYS A 84 7.10 -2.00 3.86
CA LYS A 84 7.92 -2.54 4.95
C LYS A 84 7.73 -4.05 5.01
N THR A 85 8.69 -4.77 4.45
CA THR A 85 8.96 -6.13 4.89
C THR A 85 10.48 -6.24 4.88
N CYS A 86 11.02 -6.46 6.08
CA CYS A 86 12.41 -6.79 6.35
C CYS A 86 12.75 -8.16 5.75
#